data_AF-A0A436WH09-F1
#
_entry.id   AF-A0A436WH09-F1
#
_cell.length_a   1.000
_cell.length_b   1.000
_cell.length_c   1.000
_cell.angle_alpha   90.00
_cell.angle_beta   90.00
_cell.angle_gamma   90.00
#
_symmetry.space_group_name_H-M   'P 1'
#
loop_
_entity.id
_entity.type
_entity.pdbx_description
1 polymer ?
#
loop_
_entity_poly.entity_id
_entity_poly.type
_entity_poly.pdbx_seq_one_letter_code
_entity_poly.pdbx_strand_id
1 'polypeptide(L)'
;MLALVVLGCLGGCGYLKEPVAFRAEYATLKLEAERKFPTGSSAPAFEAWFAGKSAFRLESNPPILRPSKTGGQCEARNMWLRRVEGCINIMAANYCVDEKGKIADLTFSDSSYC
;
A
#
# COMPACT_ATOMS: atom_id res chain seq x y z
N MET A 1 23.21 -31.95 -44.24
CA MET A 1 22.65 -30.58 -44.23
C MET A 1 21.52 -30.56 -43.21
N LEU A 2 21.81 -30.09 -41.99
CA LEU A 2 20.78 -29.88 -40.96
C LEU A 2 20.27 -28.44 -41.10
N ALA A 3 18.96 -28.29 -41.25
CA ALA A 3 18.27 -27.03 -41.33
C ALA A 3 18.37 -26.26 -40.00
N LEU A 4 18.94 -25.05 -40.04
CA LEU A 4 18.90 -24.10 -38.94
C LEU A 4 17.50 -23.49 -38.86
N VAL A 5 16.78 -23.85 -37.79
CA VAL A 5 15.50 -23.26 -37.42
C VAL A 5 15.73 -21.80 -37.04
N VAL A 6 14.95 -20.94 -37.70
CA VAL A 6 14.86 -19.49 -37.52
C VAL A 6 14.49 -19.17 -36.06
N LEU A 7 15.41 -18.53 -35.34
CA LEU A 7 15.17 -17.94 -34.02
C LEU A 7 14.35 -16.65 -34.19
N GLY A 8 13.04 -16.80 -34.25
CA GLY A 8 12.09 -15.71 -34.02
C GLY A 8 11.86 -15.55 -32.51
N CYS A 9 12.58 -14.63 -31.86
CA CYS A 9 12.17 -14.13 -30.54
C CYS A 9 11.36 -12.84 -30.73
N LEU A 10 10.11 -13.03 -31.17
CA LEU A 10 9.01 -12.14 -30.81
C LEU A 10 8.65 -12.42 -29.35
N GLY A 11 8.73 -11.40 -28.50
CA GLY A 11 8.35 -11.47 -27.08
C GLY A 11 9.08 -10.35 -26.35
N GLY A 12 8.62 -9.12 -26.44
CA GLY A 12 7.36 -8.67 -25.87
C GLY A 12 7.75 -7.62 -24.85
N CYS A 13 7.18 -6.42 -24.93
CA CYS A 13 7.37 -5.36 -23.95
C CYS A 13 7.14 -5.95 -22.55
N GLY A 14 8.23 -6.17 -21.82
CA GLY A 14 8.17 -6.68 -20.46
C GLY A 14 7.50 -5.62 -19.61
N TYR A 15 6.18 -5.74 -19.44
CA TYR A 15 5.53 -5.34 -18.20
C TYR A 15 6.32 -6.02 -17.10
N LEU A 16 7.28 -5.31 -16.53
CA LEU A 16 8.12 -5.79 -15.45
C LEU A 16 7.18 -6.12 -14.29
N LYS A 17 6.87 -7.41 -14.20
CA LYS A 17 5.97 -7.99 -13.20
C LYS A 17 6.53 -7.63 -11.84
N GLU A 18 5.66 -7.18 -10.95
CA GLU A 18 6.03 -6.85 -9.57
C GLU A 18 6.86 -7.98 -8.96
N PRO A 19 7.95 -7.64 -8.25
CA PRO A 19 8.75 -8.63 -7.56
C PRO A 19 7.89 -9.47 -6.62
N VAL A 20 8.11 -10.79 -6.63
CA VAL A 20 7.43 -11.73 -5.71
C VAL A 20 7.66 -11.34 -4.24
N ALA A 21 8.83 -10.77 -3.93
CA ALA A 21 9.19 -10.29 -2.61
C ALA A 21 8.23 -9.20 -2.11
N PHE A 22 7.98 -8.16 -2.91
CA PHE A 22 7.07 -7.08 -2.55
C PHE A 22 5.63 -7.58 -2.33
N ARG A 23 5.12 -8.49 -3.17
CA ARG A 23 3.77 -9.06 -2.99
C ARG A 23 3.62 -9.83 -1.67
N ALA A 24 4.64 -10.60 -1.31
CA ALA A 24 4.65 -11.33 -0.04
C ALA A 24 4.75 -10.39 1.17
N GLU A 25 5.57 -9.34 1.07
CA GLU A 25 5.67 -8.29 2.09
C GLU A 25 4.33 -7.55 2.26
N TYR A 26 3.70 -7.13 1.16
CA TYR A 26 2.38 -6.49 1.14
C TYR A 26 1.33 -7.34 1.87
N ALA A 27 1.20 -8.61 1.49
CA ALA A 27 0.21 -9.51 2.10
C ALA A 27 0.46 -9.69 3.61
N THR A 28 1.73 -9.81 4.00
CA THR A 28 2.13 -9.97 5.40
C THR A 28 1.83 -8.70 6.22
N LEU A 29 2.17 -7.52 5.69
CA LEU A 29 1.93 -6.24 6.35
C LEU A 29 0.44 -5.94 6.48
N LYS A 30 -0.35 -6.24 5.45
CA LYS A 30 -1.81 -6.09 5.48
C LYS A 30 -2.43 -6.95 6.59
N LEU A 31 -2.08 -8.23 6.65
CA LEU A 31 -2.56 -9.14 7.72
C LEU A 31 -2.12 -8.69 9.12
N GLU A 32 -0.88 -8.22 9.27
CA GLU A 32 -0.39 -7.69 10.54
C GLU A 32 -1.18 -6.45 10.97
N ALA A 33 -1.47 -5.54 10.04
CA ALA A 33 -2.23 -4.33 10.29
C ALA A 33 -3.68 -4.63 10.69
N GLU A 34 -4.37 -5.48 9.93
CA GLU A 34 -5.77 -5.88 10.21
C GLU A 34 -5.91 -6.52 11.59
N ARG A 35 -4.91 -7.30 12.03
CA ARG A 35 -4.89 -7.93 13.36
C ARG A 35 -4.59 -6.95 14.49
N LYS A 36 -3.62 -6.04 14.30
CA LYS A 36 -3.15 -5.14 15.36
C LYS A 36 -3.97 -3.86 15.49
N PHE A 37 -4.58 -3.41 14.40
CA PHE A 37 -5.26 -2.12 14.31
C PHE A 37 -6.66 -2.27 13.68
N PRO A 38 -7.57 -3.07 14.28
CA PRO A 38 -8.97 -3.10 13.85
C PRO A 38 -9.63 -1.71 14.01
N THR A 39 -10.79 -1.51 13.38
CA THR A 39 -11.61 -0.29 13.56
C THR A 39 -11.80 0.06 15.03
N GLY A 40 -11.66 1.34 15.38
CA GLY A 40 -11.66 1.86 16.74
C GLY A 40 -10.27 1.89 17.40
N SER A 41 -9.24 1.36 16.75
CA SER A 41 -7.85 1.44 17.21
C SER A 41 -7.28 2.85 17.12
N SER A 42 -6.22 3.11 17.90
CA SER A 42 -5.51 4.40 17.90
C SER A 42 -4.85 4.68 16.56
N ALA A 43 -5.23 5.77 15.88
CA ALA A 43 -4.59 6.19 14.63
C ALA A 43 -3.11 6.55 14.84
N PRO A 44 -2.71 7.30 15.89
CA PRO A 44 -1.29 7.55 16.16
C PRO A 44 -0.45 6.28 16.38
N ALA A 45 -1.03 5.24 16.97
CA ALA A 45 -0.32 3.97 17.18
C ALA A 45 -0.11 3.22 15.85
N PHE A 46 -1.13 3.22 14.98
CA PHE A 46 -1.02 2.71 13.62
C PHE A 46 0.02 3.50 12.82
N GLU A 47 0.00 4.82 12.88
CA GLU A 47 0.95 5.70 12.20
C GLU A 47 2.38 5.42 12.63
N ALA A 48 2.64 5.31 13.94
CA ALA A 48 3.95 4.96 14.47
C ALA A 48 4.41 3.56 14.01
N TRP A 49 3.51 2.58 14.03
CA TRP A 49 3.83 1.22 13.57
C TRP A 49 4.12 1.18 12.07
N PHE A 50 3.25 1.78 11.24
CA PHE A 50 3.40 1.78 9.78
C PHE A 50 4.61 2.62 9.35
N ALA A 51 4.87 3.75 10.01
CA ALA A 51 6.09 4.55 9.84
C ALA A 51 7.37 3.80 10.23
N GLY A 52 7.28 2.79 11.10
CA GLY A 52 8.39 1.88 11.38
C GLY A 52 8.65 0.88 10.26
N LYS A 53 7.67 0.66 9.37
CA LYS A 53 7.78 -0.20 8.18
C LYS A 53 8.11 0.60 6.91
N SER A 54 7.61 1.84 6.85
CA SER A 54 7.74 2.75 5.71
C SER A 54 8.85 3.79 5.89
N ALA A 55 9.38 4.30 4.78
CA ALA A 55 10.31 5.45 4.80
C ALA A 55 9.59 6.81 4.75
N PHE A 56 8.26 6.81 4.58
CA PHE A 56 7.44 8.01 4.36
C PHE A 56 6.29 8.02 5.38
N ARG A 57 6.11 9.15 6.07
CA ARG A 57 5.39 9.14 7.35
C ARG A 57 3.94 9.58 7.31
N LEU A 58 3.52 10.50 6.43
CA LEU A 58 2.12 10.86 6.24
C LEU A 58 2.01 11.83 5.07
N GLU A 59 1.13 11.56 4.11
CA GLU A 59 0.65 12.61 3.21
C GLU A 59 -0.63 13.19 3.79
N SER A 60 -0.51 14.39 4.37
CA SER A 60 -1.65 15.23 4.70
C SER A 60 -1.84 16.21 3.55
N ASN A 61 -2.58 15.78 2.52
CA ASN A 61 -3.27 16.76 1.67
C ASN A 61 -4.28 17.53 2.56
N PRO A 62 -4.68 18.77 2.20
CA PRO A 62 -5.58 19.59 3.02
C PRO A 62 -6.76 18.76 3.54
N PRO A 63 -7.19 18.94 4.80
CA PRO A 63 -8.04 17.99 5.50
C PRO A 63 -9.32 17.72 4.70
N ILE A 64 -9.36 16.56 4.04
CA ILE A 64 -10.54 16.10 3.32
C ILE A 64 -11.36 15.31 4.32
N LEU A 65 -12.45 15.92 4.79
CA LEU A 65 -13.45 15.19 5.56
C LEU A 65 -14.20 14.26 4.61
N ARG A 66 -14.27 12.98 4.97
CA ARG A 66 -15.05 11.97 4.25
C ARG A 66 -16.03 11.30 5.20
N PRO A 67 -17.17 10.80 4.69
CA PRO A 67 -18.03 9.90 5.46
C PRO A 67 -17.26 8.62 5.83
N SER A 68 -17.28 8.24 7.10
CA SER A 68 -16.80 6.95 7.57
C SER A 68 -17.87 5.87 7.32
N LYS A 69 -17.45 4.61 7.22
CA LYS A 69 -18.38 3.46 7.22
C LYS A 69 -19.14 3.30 8.54
N THR A 70 -18.69 3.96 9.61
CA THR A 70 -19.32 3.94 10.94
C THR A 70 -20.37 5.02 11.15
N GLY A 71 -20.66 5.84 10.12
CA GLY A 71 -21.76 6.81 10.14
C GLY A 71 -21.41 8.24 10.58
N GLY A 72 -20.12 8.59 10.66
CA GLY A 72 -19.64 9.94 11.02
C GLY A 72 -18.75 10.57 9.93
N GLN A 73 -18.35 11.83 10.10
CA GLN A 73 -17.27 12.42 9.29
C GLN A 73 -15.91 12.11 9.91
N CYS A 74 -14.90 11.87 9.07
CA CYS A 74 -13.53 11.57 9.47
C CYS A 74 -12.52 12.30 8.58
N GLU A 75 -11.35 12.60 9.13
CA GLU A 75 -10.21 13.12 8.39
C GLU A 75 -9.57 11.98 7.59
N ALA A 76 -9.59 12.09 6.26
CA ALA A 76 -8.92 11.12 5.39
C ALA A 76 -7.40 11.33 5.44
N ARG A 77 -6.68 10.23 5.65
CA ARG A 77 -5.22 10.18 5.73
C ARG A 77 -4.67 9.09 4.82
N ASN A 78 -3.43 9.30 4.36
CA ASN A 78 -2.71 8.34 3.55
C ASN A 78 -1.25 8.21 4.03
N MET A 79 -0.81 6.98 4.20
CA MET A 79 0.61 6.64 4.39
C MET A 79 1.02 5.63 3.34
N TRP A 80 2.28 5.66 2.91
CA TRP A 80 2.77 4.65 1.99
C TRP A 80 4.12 4.07 2.39
N LEU A 81 4.33 2.81 2.02
CA LEU A 81 5.61 2.12 2.02
C LEU A 81 6.10 2.04 0.58
N ARG A 82 7.35 2.43 0.33
CA ARG A 82 7.98 2.41 -0.99
C ARG A 82 9.20 1.48 -0.97
N ARG A 83 9.31 0.59 -1.96
CA ARG A 83 10.47 -0.27 -2.21
C ARG A 83 11.00 -0.04 -3.62
N VAL A 84 12.31 -0.18 -3.80
CA VAL A 84 12.96 -0.10 -5.11
C VAL A 84 13.64 -1.45 -5.36
N GLU A 85 13.03 -2.26 -6.21
CA GLU A 85 13.44 -3.63 -6.52
C GLU A 85 13.31 -3.85 -8.03
N GLY A 86 14.23 -3.27 -8.80
CA GLY A 86 14.12 -3.17 -10.27
C GLY A 86 13.05 -2.17 -10.73
N CYS A 87 11.91 -2.15 -10.04
CA CYS A 87 10.81 -1.18 -10.17
C CYS A 87 10.58 -0.46 -8.85
N ILE A 88 9.81 0.63 -8.90
CA ILE A 88 9.28 1.27 -7.69
C ILE A 88 7.95 0.60 -7.36
N ASN A 89 7.88 -0.03 -6.19
CA ASN A 89 6.65 -0.62 -5.66
C ASN A 89 6.17 0.19 -4.45
N ILE A 90 4.87 0.46 -4.38
CA ILE A 90 4.25 1.31 -3.36
C ILE A 90 3.06 0.57 -2.76
N MET A 91 3.03 0.46 -1.43
CA MET A 91 1.86 0.04 -0.66
C MET A 91 1.30 1.27 0.04
N ALA A 92 0.08 1.68 -0.28
CA ALA A 92 -0.63 2.75 0.39
C ALA A 92 -1.63 2.20 1.42
N ALA A 93 -1.65 2.84 2.58
CA ALA A 93 -2.65 2.69 3.62
C ALA A 93 -3.53 3.94 3.62
N ASN A 94 -4.77 3.78 3.15
CA ASN A 94 -5.77 4.84 3.10
C ASN A 94 -6.74 4.63 4.26
N TYR A 95 -6.79 5.59 5.17
CA TYR A 95 -7.57 5.46 6.39
C TYR A 95 -8.26 6.75 6.77
N CYS A 96 -9.22 6.62 7.66
CA CYS A 96 -10.05 7.70 8.13
C CYS A 96 -9.93 7.79 9.65
N VAL A 97 -9.70 9.01 10.16
CA VAL A 97 -9.55 9.26 11.59
C VAL A 97 -10.75 10.03 12.11
N ASP A 98 -11.43 9.49 13.11
CA ASP A 98 -12.55 10.17 13.77
C ASP A 98 -12.07 11.31 14.69
N GLU A 99 -13.03 12.07 15.23
CA GLU A 99 -12.77 13.17 16.17
C GLU A 99 -12.01 12.75 17.44
N LYS A 100 -12.00 11.44 17.77
CA LYS A 100 -11.33 10.87 18.94
C LYS A 100 -9.94 10.33 18.61
N GLY A 101 -9.45 10.55 17.39
CA GLY A 101 -8.16 10.05 16.93
C GLY A 101 -8.14 8.54 16.70
N LYS A 102 -9.29 7.91 16.44
CA LYS A 102 -9.42 6.47 16.17
C LYS A 102 -9.61 6.19 14.69
N ILE A 103 -9.15 5.01 14.26
CA ILE A 103 -9.35 4.52 12.91
C ILE A 103 -10.82 4.17 12.72
N ALA A 104 -11.50 4.90 11.85
CA ALA A 104 -12.89 4.66 11.49
C ALA A 104 -13.03 3.78 10.23
N ASP A 105 -12.06 3.86 9.32
CA ASP A 105 -11.92 3.00 8.14
C ASP A 105 -10.43 2.86 7.79
N LEU A 106 -10.02 1.72 7.26
CA LEU A 106 -8.65 1.44 6.83
C LEU A 106 -8.69 0.49 5.65
N THR A 107 -8.02 0.88 4.57
CA THR A 107 -7.89 0.10 3.34
C THR A 107 -6.47 0.15 2.84
N PHE A 108 -6.04 -0.91 2.16
CA PHE A 108 -4.71 -1.01 1.56
C PHE A 108 -4.82 -1.15 0.05
N SER A 109 -3.95 -0.46 -0.66
CA SER A 109 -3.79 -0.58 -2.11
C SER A 109 -2.31 -0.64 -2.45
N ASP A 110 -1.97 -1.27 -3.56
CA ASP A 110 -0.61 -1.34 -4.09
C ASP A 110 -0.54 -0.76 -5.50
N SER A 111 0.62 -0.24 -5.87
CA SER A 111 0.95 0.19 -7.22
C SER A 111 2.43 0.00 -7.49
N SER A 112 2.76 -0.29 -8.74
CA SER A 112 4.15 -0.52 -9.14
C SER A 112 4.41 0.07 -10.52
N TYR A 113 5.58 0.67 -10.70
CA TYR A 113 5.99 1.24 -11.97
C TYR A 113 7.50 1.11 -12.22
N CYS A 114 7.78 0.94 -13.51
CA CYS A 114 9.07 0.75 -14.14
C CYS A 114 8.99 1.53 -15.47
#